data_AF-A0A2W1ANI8-F1
#
_entry.id   AF-A0A2W1ANI8-F1
#
_cell.length_a   1.000
_cell.length_b   1.000
_cell.length_c   1.000
_cell.angle_alpha   90.00
_cell.angle_beta   90.00
_cell.angle_gamma   90.00
#
_symmetry.space_group_name_H-M   'P 1'
#
loop_
_entity.id
_entity.type
_entity.pdbx_description
1 polymer ?
#
loop_
_entity_poly.entity_id
_entity_poly.type
_entity_poly.pdbx_seq_one_letter_code
_entity_poly.pdbx_strand_id
1 'polypeptide(L)'
;HRLQDGAAVGREAAARALRQLGAKKVETTEVPVVWEPRIAAGFLGTVAGAADGEALYRRSTFLAGHEGDTVASPLVTIVDDARLPGRLGSRPFDGEGIATRRNTLLQDGVFQTFLFDTYNARRLGRTSTGSAVRDVGSLPGIGTGNLILQPGGRTPEEIIGGVKNGLYITSLMGFGVNLTTGDFSRGAAGLWIRDGQLAEPVSEINVSGNLLDMLASIDAVGLDLQWFGSTAAPTLRMSKLTVSGA
;
A
#
# COMPACT_ATOMS: atom_id res chain seq x y z
N HIS A 1 -19.85 -9.07 -7.83
CA HIS A 1 -18.45 -9.08 -8.27
C HIS A 1 -18.40 -9.73 -9.65
N ARG A 2 -17.94 -9.03 -10.70
CA ARG A 2 -17.77 -9.64 -12.03
C ARG A 2 -16.36 -10.22 -12.08
N LEU A 3 -16.24 -11.54 -12.20
CA LEU A 3 -14.94 -12.18 -12.35
C LEU A 3 -14.32 -11.77 -13.70
N GLN A 4 -12.99 -11.64 -13.73
CA GLN A 4 -12.26 -11.44 -14.98
C GLN A 4 -12.36 -12.71 -15.84
N ASP A 5 -12.29 -12.55 -17.15
CA ASP A 5 -12.23 -13.66 -18.09
C ASP A 5 -10.96 -14.50 -17.84
N GLY A 6 -11.12 -15.81 -17.67
CA GLY A 6 -10.00 -16.71 -17.34
C GLY A 6 -8.91 -16.71 -18.42
N ALA A 7 -9.28 -16.57 -19.69
CA ALA A 7 -8.30 -16.49 -20.77
C ALA A 7 -7.53 -15.16 -20.74
N ALA A 8 -8.18 -14.05 -20.40
CA ALA A 8 -7.52 -12.77 -20.18
C ALA A 8 -6.51 -12.85 -19.02
N VAL A 9 -6.90 -13.45 -17.88
CA VAL A 9 -6.00 -13.67 -16.73
C VAL A 9 -4.81 -14.53 -17.13
N GLY A 10 -5.03 -15.62 -17.89
CA GLY A 10 -3.96 -16.49 -18.38
C GLY A 10 -2.97 -15.78 -19.30
N ARG A 11 -3.46 -14.94 -20.22
CA ARG A 11 -2.59 -14.13 -21.10
C ARG A 11 -1.78 -13.11 -20.32
N GLU A 12 -2.38 -12.45 -19.33
CA GLU A 12 -1.69 -11.49 -18.47
C GLU A 12 -0.59 -12.17 -17.64
N ALA A 13 -0.88 -13.35 -17.07
CA ALA A 13 0.09 -14.15 -16.33
C ALA A 13 1.26 -14.58 -17.22
N ALA A 14 0.98 -15.08 -18.43
CA ALA A 14 2.02 -15.46 -19.39
C ALA A 14 2.87 -14.26 -19.82
N ALA A 15 2.24 -13.11 -20.11
CA ALA A 15 2.96 -11.89 -20.47
C ALA A 15 3.87 -11.40 -19.33
N ARG A 16 3.42 -11.45 -18.07
CA ARG A 16 4.25 -11.11 -16.91
C ARG A 16 5.44 -12.06 -16.75
N ALA A 17 5.21 -13.37 -16.89
CA ALA A 17 6.27 -14.37 -16.78
C ALA A 17 7.33 -14.20 -17.89
N LEU A 18 6.89 -14.02 -19.15
CA LEU A 18 7.78 -13.81 -20.28
C LEU A 18 8.60 -12.52 -20.14
N ARG A 19 8.03 -11.46 -19.57
CA ARG A 19 8.73 -10.20 -19.33
C ARG A 19 9.88 -10.31 -18.32
N GLN A 20 9.89 -11.34 -17.46
CA GLN A 20 10.97 -11.53 -16.47
C GLN A 20 12.14 -12.36 -17.00
N LEU A 21 12.05 -12.93 -18.22
CA LEU A 21 13.13 -13.72 -18.80
C LEU A 21 14.36 -12.84 -19.09
N GLY A 22 15.53 -13.32 -18.67
CA GLY A 22 16.80 -12.61 -18.89
C GLY A 22 17.01 -11.42 -17.95
N ALA A 23 16.36 -11.42 -16.78
CA ALA A 23 16.51 -10.37 -15.78
C ALA A 23 17.96 -10.17 -15.35
N LYS A 24 18.33 -8.89 -15.17
CA LYS A 24 19.68 -8.46 -14.80
C LYS A 24 19.69 -7.86 -13.40
N LYS A 25 20.87 -7.89 -12.78
CA LYS A 25 21.16 -7.12 -11.57
C LYS A 25 21.46 -5.68 -11.94
N VAL A 26 21.26 -4.77 -10.99
CA VAL A 26 21.63 -3.36 -11.13
C VAL A 26 22.58 -2.95 -10.02
N GLU A 27 23.44 -1.98 -10.31
CA GLU A 27 24.27 -1.35 -9.29
C GLU A 27 23.40 -0.60 -8.27
N THR A 28 23.90 -0.50 -7.03
CA THR A 28 23.22 0.26 -5.99
C THR A 28 23.07 1.72 -6.39
N THR A 29 21.84 2.21 -6.39
CA THR A 29 21.50 3.56 -6.84
C THR A 29 20.25 4.08 -6.13
N GLU A 30 20.06 5.39 -6.15
CA GLU A 30 18.82 6.03 -5.72
C GLU A 30 18.07 6.52 -6.94
N VAL A 31 16.85 6.03 -7.14
CA VAL A 31 16.04 6.33 -8.32
C VAL A 31 14.56 6.48 -7.99
N PRO A 32 13.76 7.15 -8.84
CA PRO A 32 12.31 7.08 -8.79
C PRO A 32 11.84 5.64 -8.97
N VAL A 33 10.84 5.27 -8.18
CA VAL A 33 10.26 3.93 -8.21
C VAL A 33 8.77 4.03 -8.40
N VAL A 34 8.29 3.42 -9.49
CA VAL A 34 6.88 3.27 -9.83
C VAL A 34 6.41 1.91 -9.33
N TRP A 35 5.30 1.90 -8.59
CA TRP A 35 4.71 0.72 -8.00
C TRP A 35 3.47 0.33 -8.80
N GLU A 36 3.46 -0.89 -9.34
CA GLU A 36 2.27 -1.46 -9.95
C GLU A 36 1.11 -1.51 -8.93
N PRO A 37 -0.17 -1.35 -9.34
CA PRO A 37 -1.32 -1.32 -8.42
C PRO A 37 -1.35 -2.45 -7.39
N ARG A 38 -0.96 -3.67 -7.77
CA ARG A 38 -0.91 -4.82 -6.85
C ARG A 38 0.10 -4.61 -5.72
N ILE A 39 1.26 -4.06 -6.06
CA ILE A 39 2.36 -3.81 -5.12
C ILE A 39 2.02 -2.62 -4.24
N ALA A 40 1.40 -1.58 -4.82
CA ALA A 40 0.85 -0.45 -4.07
C ALA A 40 -0.24 -0.88 -3.07
N ALA A 41 -1.11 -1.84 -3.41
CA ALA A 41 -2.10 -2.38 -2.49
C ALA A 41 -1.46 -3.09 -1.27
N GLY A 42 -0.36 -3.82 -1.47
CA GLY A 42 0.41 -4.40 -0.38
C GLY A 42 1.09 -3.35 0.51
N PHE A 43 1.61 -2.27 -0.08
CA PHE A 43 2.13 -1.12 0.66
C PHE A 43 1.05 -0.47 1.52
N LEU A 44 -0.16 -0.30 0.96
CA LEU A 44 -1.33 0.19 1.71
C LEU A 44 -1.64 -0.65 2.95
N GLY A 45 -1.61 -1.98 2.82
CA GLY A 45 -1.79 -2.88 3.96
C GLY A 45 -0.74 -2.67 5.06
N THR A 46 0.49 -2.33 4.68
CA THR A 46 1.56 -1.98 5.63
C THR A 46 1.25 -0.68 6.38
N VAL A 47 0.78 0.35 5.67
CA VAL A 47 0.37 1.62 6.27
C VAL A 47 -0.83 1.42 7.22
N ALA A 48 -1.81 0.61 6.82
CA ALA A 48 -2.95 0.28 7.68
C ALA A 48 -2.53 -0.48 8.95
N GLY A 49 -1.56 -1.40 8.86
CA GLY A 49 -0.98 -2.06 10.02
C GLY A 49 -0.21 -1.11 10.95
N ALA A 50 0.41 -0.06 10.41
CA ALA A 50 0.99 1.01 11.23
C ALA A 50 -0.09 1.88 11.91
N ALA A 51 -1.22 2.09 11.22
CA ALA A 51 -2.40 2.80 11.71
C ALA A 51 -3.34 1.91 12.56
N ASP A 52 -2.82 0.83 13.15
CA ASP A 52 -3.55 -0.08 14.02
C ASP A 52 -3.50 0.39 15.48
N GLY A 53 -4.66 0.44 16.14
CA GLY A 53 -4.79 0.88 17.53
C GLY A 53 -4.10 -0.04 18.55
N GLU A 54 -3.94 -1.33 18.27
CA GLU A 54 -3.12 -2.23 19.08
C GLU A 54 -1.64 -1.89 18.93
N ALA A 55 -1.18 -1.57 17.72
CA ALA A 55 0.21 -1.13 17.50
C ALA A 55 0.50 0.18 18.24
N LEU A 56 -0.45 1.12 18.27
CA LEU A 56 -0.35 2.32 19.11
C LEU A 56 -0.28 1.98 20.60
N TYR A 57 -1.20 1.12 21.09
CA TYR A 57 -1.23 0.70 22.49
C TYR A 57 0.09 0.05 22.94
N ARG A 58 0.70 -0.75 22.07
CA ARG A 58 1.99 -1.41 22.31
C ARG A 58 3.22 -0.54 22.03
N ARG A 59 3.02 0.69 21.54
CA ARG A 59 4.10 1.60 21.10
C ARG A 59 5.01 0.95 20.03
N SER A 60 4.42 0.20 19.11
CA SER A 60 5.10 -0.53 18.05
C SER A 60 4.74 -0.01 16.66
N THR A 61 4.56 1.32 16.55
CA THR A 61 4.24 2.01 15.31
C THR A 61 5.00 3.33 15.22
N PHE A 62 5.55 3.61 14.03
CA PHE A 62 6.20 4.87 13.70
C PHE A 62 5.20 6.04 13.62
N LEU A 63 3.89 5.77 13.53
CA LEU A 63 2.85 6.80 13.48
C LEU A 63 2.45 7.34 14.87
N ALA A 64 3.00 6.78 15.94
CA ALA A 64 2.69 7.21 17.29
C ALA A 64 3.05 8.69 17.49
N GLY A 65 2.05 9.51 17.81
CA GLY A 65 2.21 10.96 18.02
C GLY A 65 2.06 11.82 16.78
N HIS A 66 1.75 11.24 15.62
CA HIS A 66 1.59 11.98 14.35
C HIS A 66 0.13 12.26 13.96
N GLU A 67 -0.85 12.00 14.83
CA GLU A 67 -2.25 12.37 14.57
C GLU A 67 -2.35 13.90 14.41
N GLY A 68 -2.77 14.36 13.23
CA GLY A 68 -2.82 15.77 12.84
C GLY A 68 -1.59 16.29 12.08
N ASP A 69 -0.51 15.52 12.02
CA ASP A 69 0.72 15.90 11.31
C ASP A 69 0.66 15.52 9.83
N THR A 70 1.38 16.29 9.01
CA THR A 70 1.66 15.92 7.62
C THR A 70 2.77 14.86 7.60
N VAL A 71 2.41 13.62 7.25
CA VAL A 71 3.34 12.48 7.20
C VAL A 71 3.50 11.90 5.79
N ALA A 72 2.67 12.37 4.85
CA ALA A 72 2.67 11.93 3.47
C ALA A 72 2.50 13.11 2.52
N SER A 73 2.74 12.87 1.23
CA SER A 73 2.46 13.84 0.18
C SER A 73 0.98 14.25 0.16
N PRO A 74 0.64 15.50 -0.23
CA PRO A 74 -0.74 15.95 -0.38
C PRO A 74 -1.55 15.17 -1.41
N LEU A 75 -0.89 14.38 -2.27
CA LEU A 75 -1.55 13.47 -3.21
C LEU A 75 -2.13 12.22 -2.53
N VAL A 76 -1.81 11.98 -1.24
CA VAL A 76 -2.13 10.75 -0.54
C VAL A 76 -3.35 10.93 0.35
N THR A 77 -4.46 10.35 -0.10
CA THR A 77 -5.65 10.14 0.74
C THR A 77 -5.95 8.65 0.82
N ILE A 78 -5.89 8.08 2.02
CA ILE A 78 -6.14 6.66 2.30
C ILE A 78 -7.37 6.53 3.18
N VAL A 79 -8.32 5.70 2.74
CA VAL A 79 -9.62 5.51 3.38
C VAL A 79 -9.86 4.02 3.61
N ASP A 80 -10.39 3.66 4.77
CA ASP A 80 -11.00 2.36 5.04
C ASP A 80 -12.52 2.50 5.09
N ASP A 81 -13.25 1.93 4.13
CA ASP A 81 -14.71 2.07 4.02
C ASP A 81 -15.43 0.72 3.94
N ALA A 82 -15.88 0.22 5.08
CA ALA A 82 -16.67 -1.02 5.18
C ALA A 82 -18.14 -0.87 4.74
N ARG A 83 -18.58 0.29 4.24
CA ARG A 83 -19.97 0.57 3.84
C ARG A 83 -20.18 0.59 2.32
N LEU A 84 -19.15 0.29 1.53
CA LEU A 84 -19.24 0.26 0.06
C LEU A 84 -20.08 -0.91 -0.47
N PRO A 85 -21.25 -0.68 -1.10
CA PRO A 85 -22.10 -1.79 -1.56
C PRO A 85 -21.37 -2.74 -2.53
N GLY A 86 -21.48 -4.05 -2.26
CA GLY A 86 -20.99 -5.10 -3.16
C GLY A 86 -19.47 -5.34 -3.17
N ARG A 87 -18.71 -4.71 -2.26
CA ARG A 87 -17.27 -4.96 -2.07
C ARG A 87 -17.01 -6.04 -1.01
N LEU A 88 -15.86 -6.69 -1.11
CA LEU A 88 -15.52 -7.87 -0.29
C LEU A 88 -15.35 -7.54 1.19
N GLY A 89 -14.84 -6.34 1.52
CA GLY A 89 -14.67 -5.89 2.90
C GLY A 89 -15.92 -5.25 3.52
N SER A 90 -17.05 -5.25 2.80
CA SER A 90 -18.24 -4.54 3.22
C SER A 90 -19.11 -5.33 4.17
N ARG A 91 -19.56 -4.67 5.23
CA ARG A 91 -20.36 -5.26 6.29
C ARG A 91 -21.10 -4.17 7.07
N PRO A 92 -22.33 -4.41 7.55
CA PRO A 92 -23.08 -3.41 8.33
C PRO A 92 -22.54 -3.23 9.75
N PHE A 93 -21.98 -4.29 10.34
CA PHE A 93 -21.40 -4.31 11.67
C PHE A 93 -20.03 -4.97 11.63
N ASP A 94 -19.15 -4.57 12.54
CA ASP A 94 -17.82 -5.14 12.69
C ASP A 94 -17.84 -6.44 13.52
N GLY A 95 -16.66 -7.00 13.80
CA GLY A 95 -16.48 -8.24 14.56
C GLY A 95 -16.91 -8.19 16.03
N GLU A 96 -17.34 -7.03 16.52
CA GLU A 96 -17.86 -6.80 17.88
C GLU A 96 -19.33 -6.34 17.87
N GLY A 97 -19.95 -6.22 16.70
CA GLY A 97 -21.34 -5.76 16.56
C GLY A 97 -21.49 -4.23 16.50
N ILE A 98 -20.38 -3.48 16.37
CA ILE A 98 -20.42 -2.02 16.21
C ILE A 98 -20.71 -1.67 14.76
N ALA A 99 -21.57 -0.68 14.53
CA ALA A 99 -21.88 -0.22 13.17
C ALA A 99 -20.60 0.27 12.47
N THR A 100 -20.33 -0.26 11.27
CA THR A 100 -19.15 0.15 10.51
C THR A 100 -19.33 1.52 9.87
N ARG A 101 -18.22 2.16 9.52
CA ARG A 101 -18.20 3.48 8.91
C ARG A 101 -17.03 3.63 7.94
N ARG A 102 -17.01 4.75 7.24
CA ARG A 102 -15.85 5.23 6.49
C ARG A 102 -14.87 5.89 7.47
N ASN A 103 -13.68 5.34 7.60
CA ASN A 103 -12.57 5.89 8.37
C ASN A 103 -11.52 6.45 7.39
N THR A 104 -11.14 7.72 7.54
CA THR A 104 -10.05 8.31 6.75
C THR A 104 -8.76 8.17 7.55
N LEU A 105 -7.75 7.45 7.03
CA LEU A 105 -6.45 7.28 7.71
C LEU A 105 -5.50 8.42 7.37
N LEU A 106 -5.43 8.78 6.09
CA LEU A 106 -4.68 9.93 5.58
C LEU A 106 -5.64 10.78 4.75
N GLN A 107 -5.64 12.09 4.99
CA GLN A 107 -6.37 13.08 4.20
C GLN A 107 -5.35 14.09 3.69
N ASP A 108 -5.13 14.10 2.37
CA ASP A 108 -4.20 15.01 1.68
C ASP A 108 -2.85 15.11 2.40
N GLY A 109 -2.27 13.95 2.73
CA GLY A 109 -0.98 13.85 3.40
C GLY A 109 -1.00 13.90 4.93
N VAL A 110 -2.11 14.33 5.54
CA VAL A 110 -2.26 14.49 6.99
C VAL A 110 -2.80 13.21 7.63
N PHE A 111 -2.09 12.65 8.60
CA PHE A 111 -2.52 11.46 9.34
C PHE A 111 -3.65 11.81 10.30
N GLN A 112 -4.79 11.12 10.17
CA GLN A 112 -6.03 11.50 10.83
C GLN A 112 -6.29 10.72 12.11
N THR A 113 -6.20 9.38 12.04
CA THR A 113 -6.56 8.50 13.15
C THR A 113 -6.01 7.09 12.94
N PHE A 114 -5.90 6.36 14.04
CA PHE A 114 -5.77 4.90 14.04
C PHE A 114 -7.15 4.23 13.91
N LEU A 115 -7.14 2.97 13.47
CA LEU A 115 -8.31 2.08 13.54
C LEU A 115 -8.35 1.42 14.92
N PHE A 116 -9.55 1.30 15.49
CA PHE A 116 -9.75 0.76 16.82
C PHE A 116 -10.90 -0.25 16.87
N ASP A 117 -10.67 -1.33 17.61
CA ASP A 117 -11.70 -2.16 18.23
C ASP A 117 -12.13 -1.53 19.57
N THR A 118 -13.06 -2.16 20.29
CA THR A 118 -13.55 -1.64 21.57
C THR A 118 -12.49 -1.73 22.67
N TYR A 119 -11.69 -2.81 22.69
CA TYR A 119 -10.70 -3.05 23.74
C TYR A 119 -9.55 -2.03 23.70
N ASN A 120 -8.87 -1.90 22.57
CA ASN A 120 -7.73 -0.99 22.42
C ASN A 120 -8.17 0.47 22.48
N ALA A 121 -9.35 0.80 21.92
CA ALA A 121 -9.95 2.12 22.11
C ALA A 121 -10.06 2.47 23.60
N ARG A 122 -10.67 1.58 24.40
CA ARG A 122 -10.87 1.83 25.84
C ARG A 122 -9.56 1.95 26.60
N ARG A 123 -8.55 1.13 26.28
CA ARG A 123 -7.22 1.19 26.90
C ARG A 123 -6.52 2.53 26.65
N LEU A 124 -6.81 3.18 25.53
CA LEU A 124 -6.23 4.46 25.12
C LEU A 124 -7.16 5.66 25.38
N GLY A 125 -8.30 5.46 26.04
CA GLY A 125 -9.28 6.52 26.28
C GLY A 125 -9.93 7.07 25.00
N ARG A 126 -10.03 6.23 23.96
CA ARG A 126 -10.63 6.49 22.64
C ARG A 126 -11.96 5.75 22.49
N THR A 127 -12.58 5.87 21.31
CA THR A 127 -13.79 5.15 20.92
C THR A 127 -13.50 4.24 19.72
N SER A 128 -14.17 3.09 19.65
CA SER A 128 -14.06 2.16 18.51
C SER A 128 -14.36 2.87 17.19
N THR A 129 -13.65 2.47 16.14
CA THR A 129 -13.86 2.96 14.77
C THR A 129 -14.76 2.04 13.95
N GLY A 130 -15.34 1.00 14.57
CA GLY A 130 -16.08 -0.04 13.86
C GLY A 130 -15.17 -0.89 12.98
N SER A 131 -13.93 -1.12 13.43
CA SER A 131 -12.87 -1.77 12.66
C SER A 131 -12.48 -3.14 13.22
N ALA A 132 -13.27 -3.73 14.11
CA ALA A 132 -12.98 -5.08 14.57
C ALA A 132 -13.23 -6.11 13.44
N VAL A 133 -12.32 -7.05 13.23
CA VAL A 133 -12.48 -8.23 12.38
C VAL A 133 -12.43 -9.48 13.27
N ARG A 134 -13.12 -10.54 12.84
CA ARG A 134 -13.18 -11.79 13.58
C ARG A 134 -13.10 -12.96 12.61
N ASP A 135 -12.20 -13.89 12.88
CA ASP A 135 -12.23 -15.22 12.28
C ASP A 135 -12.87 -16.23 13.25
N VAL A 136 -13.41 -17.33 12.72
CA VAL A 136 -14.25 -18.34 13.39
C VAL A 136 -13.64 -18.88 14.68
N GLY A 137 -12.32 -18.94 14.79
CA GLY A 137 -11.59 -19.46 15.96
C GLY A 137 -10.81 -18.41 16.78
N SER A 138 -10.98 -17.12 16.50
CA SER A 138 -10.14 -16.05 17.07
C SER A 138 -10.94 -15.04 17.89
N LEU A 139 -10.28 -14.42 18.86
CA LEU A 139 -10.80 -13.19 19.46
C LEU A 139 -10.87 -12.09 18.38
N PRO A 140 -11.81 -11.13 18.49
CA PRO A 140 -11.79 -9.95 17.63
C PRO A 140 -10.44 -9.25 17.70
N GLY A 141 -9.95 -8.82 16.54
CA GLY A 141 -8.77 -7.96 16.41
C GLY A 141 -9.09 -6.79 15.49
N ILE A 142 -8.18 -5.83 15.37
CA ILE A 142 -8.35 -4.69 14.47
C ILE A 142 -8.07 -5.14 13.03
N GLY A 143 -8.87 -4.66 12.08
CA GLY A 143 -8.66 -4.93 10.67
C GLY A 143 -9.44 -3.98 9.77
N THR A 144 -9.08 -3.98 8.49
CA THR A 144 -9.70 -3.12 7.49
C THR A 144 -10.99 -3.73 6.93
N GLY A 145 -11.92 -2.86 6.52
CA GLY A 145 -12.98 -3.18 5.60
C GLY A 145 -12.48 -3.12 4.17
N ASN A 146 -12.74 -2.00 3.48
CA ASN A 146 -12.23 -1.75 2.14
C ASN A 146 -11.20 -0.61 2.15
N LEU A 147 -9.92 -0.95 2.04
CA LEU A 147 -8.81 -0.01 2.11
C LEU A 147 -8.50 0.56 0.73
N ILE A 148 -8.50 1.88 0.57
CA ILE A 148 -8.46 2.55 -0.74
C ILE A 148 -7.48 3.71 -0.70
N LEU A 149 -6.50 3.70 -1.60
CA LEU A 149 -5.76 4.90 -1.98
C LEU A 149 -6.60 5.61 -3.05
N GLN A 150 -7.03 6.84 -2.76
CA GLN A 150 -7.83 7.60 -3.72
C GLN A 150 -7.04 7.80 -5.03
N PRO A 151 -7.67 7.60 -6.19
CA PRO A 151 -7.01 7.79 -7.48
C PRO A 151 -6.63 9.26 -7.68
N GLY A 152 -5.48 9.47 -8.31
CA GLY A 152 -5.04 10.78 -8.77
C GLY A 152 -5.53 11.10 -10.18
N GLY A 153 -4.85 12.03 -10.84
CA GLY A 153 -5.23 12.54 -12.17
C GLY A 153 -4.35 12.08 -13.33
N ARG A 154 -3.27 11.33 -13.09
CA ARG A 154 -2.32 10.91 -14.15
C ARG A 154 -2.58 9.49 -14.62
N THR A 155 -2.37 9.20 -15.90
CA THR A 155 -2.39 7.82 -16.38
C THR A 155 -1.11 7.08 -15.96
N PRO A 156 -1.12 5.74 -15.89
CA PRO A 156 0.10 4.97 -15.66
C PRO A 156 1.20 5.26 -16.68
N GLU A 157 0.83 5.48 -17.95
CA GLU A 157 1.75 5.80 -19.03
C GLU A 157 2.40 7.18 -18.81
N GLU A 158 1.67 8.17 -18.31
CA GLU A 158 2.22 9.48 -17.95
C GLU A 158 3.17 9.37 -16.76
N ILE A 159 2.84 8.53 -15.76
CA ILE A 159 3.69 8.31 -14.59
C ILE A 159 5.01 7.67 -14.99
N ILE A 160 4.97 6.61 -15.82
CA ILE A 160 6.16 5.92 -16.35
C ILE A 160 6.93 6.84 -17.29
N GLY A 161 6.23 7.53 -18.20
CA GLY A 161 6.79 8.48 -19.17
C GLY A 161 7.55 9.64 -18.50
N GLY A 162 7.13 10.03 -17.29
CA GLY A 162 7.81 11.04 -16.48
C GLY A 162 9.09 10.56 -15.77
N VAL A 163 9.55 9.33 -15.98
CA VAL A 163 10.75 8.78 -15.34
C VAL A 163 11.87 8.60 -16.36
N LYS A 164 12.91 9.44 -16.26
CA LYS A 164 14.10 9.34 -17.11
C LYS A 164 14.91 8.07 -16.85
N ASN A 165 15.09 7.73 -15.59
CA ASN A 165 15.80 6.53 -15.18
C ASN A 165 15.22 6.07 -13.84
N GLY A 166 14.71 4.84 -13.76
CA GLY A 166 14.09 4.36 -12.54
C GLY A 166 13.60 2.92 -12.62
N LEU A 167 12.77 2.54 -11.67
CA LEU A 167 12.31 1.16 -11.51
C LEU A 167 10.79 1.09 -11.52
N TYR A 168 10.23 0.18 -12.31
CA TYR A 168 8.84 -0.24 -12.23
C TYR A 168 8.76 -1.58 -11.50
N ILE A 169 8.28 -1.58 -10.26
CA ILE A 169 8.20 -2.79 -9.41
C ILE A 169 6.93 -3.57 -9.71
N THR A 170 7.11 -4.86 -9.97
CA THR A 170 6.01 -5.82 -10.22
C THR A 170 5.92 -6.93 -9.16
N SER A 171 6.95 -7.07 -8.32
CA SER A 171 6.99 -8.08 -7.27
C SER A 171 7.81 -7.60 -6.08
N LEU A 172 7.37 -7.97 -4.88
CA LEU A 172 8.12 -7.83 -3.63
C LEU A 172 8.19 -9.19 -2.93
N MET A 173 9.34 -9.51 -2.38
CA MET A 173 9.68 -10.78 -1.75
C MET A 173 10.22 -10.56 -0.34
N GLY A 174 10.05 -11.57 0.51
CA GLY A 174 10.55 -11.58 1.89
C GLY A 174 9.76 -10.69 2.85
N PHE A 175 10.22 -10.73 4.10
CA PHE A 175 9.74 -9.91 5.23
C PHE A 175 10.85 -8.92 5.57
N GLY A 176 10.53 -7.64 5.66
CA GLY A 176 11.54 -6.63 5.96
C GLY A 176 10.94 -5.27 6.16
N VAL A 177 9.85 -5.23 6.92
CA VAL A 177 9.25 -3.98 7.38
C VAL A 177 9.23 -4.00 8.90
N ASN A 178 9.82 -2.98 9.51
CA ASN A 178 9.74 -2.74 10.93
C ASN A 178 8.76 -1.60 11.18
N LEU A 179 7.55 -1.92 11.65
CA LEU A 179 6.52 -0.90 11.91
C LEU A 179 6.89 0.03 13.06
N THR A 180 7.75 -0.38 13.99
CA THR A 180 8.16 0.47 15.12
C THR A 180 9.07 1.61 14.67
N THR A 181 10.04 1.33 13.80
CA THR A 181 11.01 2.33 13.31
C THR A 181 10.63 2.95 11.97
N GLY A 182 9.75 2.28 11.21
CA GLY A 182 9.43 2.63 9.84
C GLY A 182 10.43 2.07 8.82
N ASP A 183 11.43 1.29 9.22
CA ASP A 183 12.42 0.77 8.27
C ASP A 183 11.77 -0.22 7.28
N PHE A 184 12.02 0.01 6.00
CA PHE A 184 11.55 -0.80 4.90
C PHE A 184 12.75 -1.32 4.10
N SER A 185 12.83 -2.63 3.90
CA SER A 185 13.81 -3.29 3.05
C SER A 185 13.24 -4.62 2.55
N ARG A 186 12.94 -4.72 1.26
CA ARG A 186 12.39 -5.96 0.69
C ARG A 186 13.07 -6.30 -0.61
N GLY A 187 13.22 -7.60 -0.86
CA GLY A 187 13.58 -8.10 -2.18
C GLY A 187 12.51 -7.67 -3.19
N ALA A 188 12.92 -7.29 -4.39
CA ALA A 188 12.06 -6.78 -5.43
C ALA A 188 12.45 -7.35 -6.80
N ALA A 189 11.49 -7.33 -7.71
CA ALA A 189 11.71 -7.59 -9.12
C ALA A 189 10.76 -6.72 -9.95
N GLY A 190 11.18 -6.40 -11.16
CA GLY A 190 10.50 -5.40 -11.96
C GLY A 190 11.11 -5.20 -13.34
N LEU A 191 10.82 -4.04 -13.91
CA LEU A 191 11.33 -3.57 -15.17
C LEU A 191 12.06 -2.26 -14.91
N TRP A 192 13.25 -2.11 -15.46
CA TRP A 192 13.91 -0.81 -15.45
C TRP A 192 13.16 0.16 -16.37
N ILE A 193 13.20 1.45 -16.06
CA ILE A 193 12.65 2.52 -16.88
C ILE A 193 13.81 3.33 -17.46
N ARG A 194 13.84 3.47 -18.79
CA ARG A 194 14.80 4.31 -19.52
C ARG A 194 14.04 5.31 -20.38
N ASP A 195 14.30 6.59 -20.18
CA ASP A 195 13.73 7.71 -20.94
C ASP A 195 12.19 7.61 -21.11
N GLY A 196 11.51 7.29 -20.02
CA GLY A 196 10.05 7.18 -19.98
C GLY A 196 9.47 5.87 -20.50
N GLN A 197 10.31 4.85 -20.78
CA GLN A 197 9.87 3.57 -21.34
C GLN A 197 10.33 2.40 -20.48
N LEU A 198 9.47 1.38 -20.36
CA LEU A 198 9.85 0.10 -19.75
C LEU A 198 10.91 -0.59 -20.62
N ALA A 199 12.03 -0.92 -20.00
CA ALA A 199 13.23 -1.44 -20.64
C ALA A 199 13.52 -2.87 -20.15
N GLU A 200 14.74 -3.14 -19.69
CA GLU A 200 15.18 -4.47 -19.27
C GLU A 200 14.51 -4.96 -17.97
N PRO A 201 14.19 -6.26 -17.84
CA PRO A 201 13.80 -6.82 -16.57
C PRO A 201 14.95 -6.83 -15.57
N VAL A 202 14.61 -6.59 -14.32
CA VAL A 202 15.55 -6.63 -13.20
C VAL A 202 14.99 -7.48 -12.07
N SER A 203 15.86 -8.28 -11.45
CA SER A 203 15.53 -9.19 -10.37
C SER A 203 16.70 -9.30 -9.40
N GLU A 204 16.47 -9.96 -8.25
CA GLU A 204 17.49 -10.09 -7.19
C GLU A 204 17.98 -8.72 -6.68
N ILE A 205 17.07 -7.75 -6.67
CA ILE A 205 17.32 -6.40 -6.14
C ILE A 205 16.60 -6.24 -4.80
N ASN A 206 17.07 -5.34 -3.95
CA ASN A 206 16.37 -4.89 -2.74
C ASN A 206 15.98 -3.43 -2.90
N VAL A 207 14.78 -3.10 -2.43
CA VAL A 207 14.27 -1.74 -2.34
C VAL A 207 14.20 -1.38 -0.86
N SER A 208 14.87 -0.30 -0.48
CA SER A 208 15.01 0.12 0.91
C SER A 208 14.68 1.59 1.10
N GLY A 209 14.18 1.94 2.29
CA GLY A 209 13.82 3.29 2.70
C GLY A 209 13.19 3.32 4.10
N ASN A 210 12.72 4.49 4.53
CA ASN A 210 11.87 4.63 5.71
C ASN A 210 10.44 4.96 5.30
N LEU A 211 9.43 4.34 5.92
CA LEU A 211 8.02 4.47 5.54
C LEU A 211 7.50 5.91 5.56
N LEU A 212 7.96 6.77 6.47
CA LEU A 212 7.59 8.20 6.47
C LEU A 212 8.16 8.92 5.26
N ASP A 213 9.45 8.71 4.98
CA ASP A 213 10.11 9.30 3.81
C ASP A 213 9.48 8.77 2.51
N MET A 214 9.14 7.48 2.46
CA MET A 214 8.45 6.85 1.34
C MET A 214 7.10 7.52 1.10
N LEU A 215 6.27 7.69 2.14
CA LEU A 215 4.96 8.35 2.06
C LEU A 215 5.09 9.81 1.63
N ALA A 216 6.08 10.54 2.16
CA ALA A 216 6.37 11.93 1.79
C ALA A 216 6.87 12.06 0.34
N SER A 217 7.61 11.05 -0.15
CA SER A 217 8.18 11.04 -1.50
C SER A 217 7.18 10.73 -2.62
N ILE A 218 5.93 10.39 -2.29
CA ILE A 218 4.90 10.09 -3.31
C ILE A 218 4.59 11.34 -4.12
N ASP A 219 5.00 11.38 -5.38
CA ASP A 219 4.88 12.57 -6.23
C ASP A 219 4.00 12.34 -7.47
N ALA A 220 3.46 11.12 -7.63
CA ALA A 220 2.42 10.81 -8.59
C ALA A 220 1.52 9.67 -8.09
N VAL A 221 0.21 9.84 -8.29
CA VAL A 221 -0.82 8.83 -8.05
C VAL A 221 -1.65 8.70 -9.31
N GLY A 222 -1.84 7.47 -9.77
CA GLY A 222 -2.51 7.12 -11.01
C GLY A 222 -4.03 7.20 -10.89
N LEU A 223 -4.69 7.27 -12.03
CA LEU A 223 -6.15 7.16 -12.15
C LEU A 223 -6.66 5.72 -12.30
N ASP A 224 -5.74 4.75 -12.41
CA ASP A 224 -5.99 3.33 -12.68
C ASP A 224 -6.29 2.51 -11.42
N LEU A 225 -7.28 2.93 -10.63
CA LEU A 225 -7.65 2.24 -9.39
C LEU A 225 -8.05 0.78 -9.65
N GLN A 226 -7.28 -0.16 -9.10
CA GLN A 226 -7.56 -1.60 -9.20
C GLN A 226 -7.79 -2.23 -7.83
N TRP A 227 -8.65 -3.25 -7.78
CA TRP A 227 -9.02 -3.97 -6.56
C TRP A 227 -8.29 -5.30 -6.45
N PHE A 228 -7.72 -5.56 -5.27
CA PHE A 228 -7.05 -6.79 -4.88
C PHE A 228 -7.64 -7.26 -3.54
N GLY A 229 -8.64 -8.14 -3.61
CA GLY A 229 -9.45 -8.47 -2.44
C GLY A 229 -10.29 -7.26 -2.02
N SER A 230 -10.16 -6.84 -0.76
CA SER A 230 -10.81 -5.63 -0.23
C SER A 230 -9.91 -4.38 -0.27
N THR A 231 -8.68 -4.48 -0.78
CA THR A 231 -7.78 -3.32 -0.93
C THR A 231 -7.80 -2.82 -2.37
N ALA A 232 -7.81 -1.50 -2.56
CA ALA A 232 -7.69 -0.87 -3.86
C ALA A 232 -6.57 0.17 -3.88
N ALA A 233 -5.75 0.11 -4.92
CA ALA A 233 -4.70 1.09 -5.14
C ALA A 233 -4.54 1.34 -6.64
N PRO A 234 -4.24 2.58 -7.05
CA PRO A 234 -3.75 2.89 -8.39
C PRO A 234 -2.23 2.66 -8.47
N THR A 235 -1.68 2.86 -9.66
CA THR A 235 -0.23 3.04 -9.84
C THR A 235 0.23 4.23 -9.01
N LEU A 236 1.39 4.16 -8.37
CA LEU A 236 1.98 5.31 -7.69
C LEU A 236 3.48 5.40 -7.96
N ARG A 237 4.03 6.60 -7.80
CA ARG A 237 5.48 6.84 -7.89
C ARG A 237 5.99 7.47 -6.61
N MET A 238 7.08 6.90 -6.11
CA MET A 238 7.92 7.49 -5.08
C MET A 238 9.13 8.10 -5.76
N SER A 239 9.41 9.38 -5.51
CA SER A 239 10.41 10.14 -6.25
C SER A 239 11.84 9.65 -6.01
N LYS A 240 12.10 9.00 -4.87
CA LYS A 240 13.43 8.53 -4.49
C LYS A 240 13.36 7.34 -3.55
N LEU A 241 13.86 6.17 -3.99
CA LEU A 241 14.16 5.02 -3.12
C LEU A 241 15.54 4.46 -3.45
N THR A 242 16.16 3.83 -2.47
CA THR A 242 17.41 3.08 -2.67
C THR A 242 17.08 1.72 -3.26
N VAL A 243 17.66 1.44 -4.43
CA VAL A 243 17.62 0.15 -5.10
C VAL A 243 19.04 -0.43 -5.07
N SER A 244 19.19 -1.64 -4.55
CA SER A 244 20.49 -2.33 -4.48
C SER A 244 20.41 -3.70 -5.12
N GLY A 245 21.40 -4.06 -5.95
CA GLY A 245 21.57 -5.41 -6.49
C GLY A 245 22.99 -5.89 -6.23
N ALA A 246 23.13 -7.14 -5.81
CA ALA A 246 24.41 -7.82 -5.60
C ALA A 246 24.43 -9.10 -6.41
#